data_AF-A0AAV9FLE0-F1
#
_entry.id   AF-A0AAV9FLE0-F1
#
_cell.length_a   1.000
_cell.length_b   1.000
_cell.length_c   1.000
_cell.angle_alpha   90.00
_cell.angle_beta   90.00
_cell.angle_gamma   90.00
#
_symmetry.space_group_name_H-M   'P 1'
#
loop_
_entity.id
_entity.type
_entity.pdbx_description
1 polymer ?
#
loop_
_entity_poly.entity_id
_entity_poly.type
_entity_poly.pdbx_seq_one_letter_code
_entity_poly.pdbx_strand_id
1 'polypeptide(L)'
;MPQIMGGFNFDDEVKQKIWWAYKESMRYDQLRDVVARRQPGWEHLQQALISVDPVRARDDPVVVKNVPYYKAKKALEAEVMMLDPPPRPRDWGELNLPLDASSWTQEELKDPKKLHEMTTLLNAQKEIVDRILDSEWETKWRQDKLNDLLQEKLQPYIQSMDNGVLPQSIFIQSQGASNNQTKRQRRWLFF
;
A
#
# COMPACT_ATOMS: atom_id res chain seq x y z
N MET A 1 -24.82 8.20 17.43
CA MET A 1 -23.46 7.62 17.26
C MET A 1 -23.65 6.17 16.86
N PRO A 2 -23.01 5.66 15.80
CA PRO A 2 -23.12 4.24 15.47
C PRO A 2 -22.64 3.43 16.68
N GLN A 3 -23.46 2.50 17.15
CA GLN A 3 -23.05 1.52 18.15
C GLN A 3 -22.08 0.55 17.46
N ILE A 4 -20.83 0.55 17.89
CA ILE A 4 -19.77 -0.27 17.30
C ILE A 4 -20.09 -1.74 17.62
N MET A 5 -20.36 -2.53 16.59
CA MET A 5 -20.54 -3.97 16.71
C MET A 5 -19.23 -4.63 17.15
N GLY A 6 -19.24 -5.37 18.26
CA GLY A 6 -18.06 -6.11 18.74
C GLY A 6 -17.86 -6.21 20.25
N GLY A 7 -18.77 -5.72 21.09
CA GLY A 7 -18.72 -5.93 22.55
C GLY A 7 -17.62 -5.16 23.31
N PHE A 8 -16.77 -4.40 22.62
CA PHE A 8 -15.79 -3.49 23.22
C PHE A 8 -16.40 -2.10 23.46
N ASN A 9 -16.38 -1.64 24.71
CA ASN A 9 -16.75 -0.28 25.06
C ASN A 9 -15.52 0.64 24.90
N PHE A 10 -15.52 1.45 23.84
CA PHE A 10 -14.52 2.49 23.64
C PHE A 10 -14.90 3.77 24.39
N ASP A 11 -13.90 4.51 24.86
CA ASP A 11 -14.11 5.87 25.37
C ASP A 11 -14.71 6.79 24.30
N ASP A 12 -15.45 7.80 24.74
CA ASP A 12 -16.19 8.69 23.83
C ASP A 12 -15.26 9.50 22.90
N GLU A 13 -14.03 9.80 23.33
CA GLU A 13 -13.01 10.42 22.47
C GLU A 13 -12.57 9.49 21.33
N VAL A 14 -12.37 8.20 21.64
CA VAL A 14 -11.98 7.20 20.64
C VAL A 14 -13.12 6.98 19.65
N LYS A 15 -14.37 6.90 20.13
CA LYS A 15 -15.56 6.83 19.27
C LYS A 15 -15.65 8.04 18.34
N GLN A 16 -15.38 9.25 18.85
CA GLN A 16 -15.35 10.44 18.01
C GLN A 16 -14.26 10.36 16.95
N LYS A 17 -13.02 10.01 17.31
CA LYS A 17 -11.92 9.87 16.34
C LYS A 17 -12.25 8.86 15.24
N ILE A 18 -12.77 7.69 15.61
CA ILE A 18 -13.21 6.66 14.65
C ILE A 18 -14.31 7.21 13.74
N TRP A 19 -15.28 7.94 14.31
CA TRP A 19 -16.37 8.53 13.54
C TRP A 19 -15.91 9.63 12.58
N TRP A 20 -14.96 10.46 13.00
CA TRP A 20 -14.33 11.46 12.14
C TRP A 20 -13.56 10.81 11.00
N ALA A 21 -12.75 9.79 11.29
CA ALA A 21 -12.03 9.03 10.26
C ALA A 21 -12.99 8.37 9.26
N TYR A 22 -14.09 7.78 9.74
CA TYR A 22 -15.12 7.20 8.89
C TYR A 22 -15.77 8.25 7.98
N LYS A 23 -16.16 9.41 8.52
CA LYS A 23 -16.74 10.50 7.74
C LYS A 23 -15.79 11.04 6.67
N GLU A 24 -14.51 11.21 7.01
CA GLU A 24 -13.52 11.70 6.05
C GLU A 24 -13.26 10.68 4.94
N SER A 25 -13.23 9.38 5.27
CA SER A 25 -13.14 8.30 4.28
C SER A 25 -14.35 8.28 3.33
N MET A 26 -15.57 8.39 3.87
CA MET A 26 -16.79 8.48 3.07
C MET A 26 -16.79 9.70 2.14
N ARG A 27 -16.27 10.84 2.62
CA ARG A 27 -16.13 12.05 1.82
C ARG A 27 -15.15 11.84 0.67
N TYR A 28 -14.03 11.17 0.91
CA TYR A 28 -13.08 10.79 -0.13
C TYR A 28 -13.75 9.92 -1.20
N ASP A 29 -14.49 8.89 -0.80
CA ASP A 29 -15.16 7.98 -1.74
C ASP A 29 -16.20 8.69 -2.61
N GLN A 30 -16.98 9.61 -2.02
CA GLN A 30 -17.93 10.43 -2.76
C GLN A 30 -17.24 11.33 -3.79
N LEU A 31 -16.13 11.98 -3.41
CA LEU A 31 -15.35 12.82 -4.32
C LEU A 31 -14.71 11.98 -5.44
N ARG A 32 -14.21 10.79 -5.11
CA ARG A 32 -13.63 9.84 -6.05
C ARG A 32 -14.63 9.42 -7.11
N ASP A 33 -15.87 9.11 -6.74
CA ASP A 33 -16.93 8.73 -7.67
C ASP A 33 -17.25 9.85 -8.66
N VAL A 34 -17.23 11.11 -8.22
CA VAL A 34 -17.45 12.28 -9.10
C VAL A 34 -16.29 12.45 -10.08
N VAL A 35 -15.04 12.29 -9.61
CA VAL A 35 -13.85 12.33 -10.47
C VAL A 35 -13.86 11.19 -11.48
N ALA A 36 -14.24 9.97 -11.07
CA ALA A 36 -14.37 8.81 -11.95
C ALA A 36 -15.39 9.05 -13.08
N ARG A 37 -16.49 9.75 -12.78
CA ARG A 37 -17.54 10.13 -13.76
C ARG A 37 -17.13 11.31 -14.67
N ARG A 38 -15.98 11.95 -14.44
CA ARG A 38 -15.45 13.10 -15.20
C ARG A 38 -16.46 14.23 -15.39
N GLN A 39 -17.22 14.54 -14.33
CA GLN A 39 -18.14 15.68 -14.35
C GLN A 39 -17.38 17.00 -14.54
N PRO A 40 -17.96 18.03 -15.18
CA PRO A 40 -17.29 19.32 -15.37
C PRO A 40 -16.74 19.86 -14.04
N GLY A 41 -15.47 20.28 -14.03
CA GLY A 41 -14.76 20.67 -12.81
C GLY A 41 -13.99 19.55 -12.08
N TRP A 42 -14.01 18.31 -12.59
CA TRP A 42 -13.31 17.15 -12.00
C TRP A 42 -11.80 17.38 -11.76
N GLU A 43 -11.14 18.21 -12.56
CA GLU A 43 -9.71 18.54 -12.39
C GLU A 43 -9.42 19.21 -11.04
N HIS A 44 -10.33 20.08 -10.57
CA HIS A 44 -10.22 20.72 -9.25
C HIS A 44 -10.52 19.72 -8.13
N LEU A 45 -11.40 18.76 -8.38
CA LEU A 45 -11.73 17.69 -7.44
C LEU A 45 -10.58 16.69 -7.27
N GLN A 46 -9.73 16.50 -8.28
CA GLN A 46 -8.48 15.74 -8.11
C GLN A 46 -7.54 16.40 -7.10
N GLN A 47 -7.40 17.74 -7.15
CA GLN A 47 -6.61 18.46 -6.16
C GLN A 47 -7.22 18.35 -4.76
N ALA A 48 -8.55 18.33 -4.66
CA ALA A 48 -9.26 18.09 -3.40
C ALA A 48 -9.06 16.67 -2.85
N LEU A 49 -9.01 15.64 -3.71
CA LEU A 49 -8.69 14.27 -3.27
C LEU A 49 -7.27 14.16 -2.72
N ILE A 50 -6.31 14.84 -3.36
CA ILE A 50 -4.91 14.89 -2.91
C ILE A 50 -4.78 15.62 -1.56
N SER A 51 -5.59 16.66 -1.30
CA SER A 51 -5.54 17.40 -0.04
C SER A 51 -6.22 16.67 1.12
N VAL A 52 -7.28 15.90 0.85
CA VAL A 52 -7.97 15.09 1.86
C VAL A 52 -7.12 13.90 2.29
N ASP A 53 -6.63 13.11 1.33
CA ASP A 53 -5.76 11.97 1.61
C ASP A 53 -4.69 11.81 0.50
N PRO A 54 -3.49 12.38 0.70
CA PRO A 54 -2.43 12.34 -0.31
C PRO A 54 -1.87 10.93 -0.50
N VAL A 55 -1.93 10.07 0.51
CA VAL A 55 -1.41 8.70 0.44
C VAL A 55 -2.33 7.88 -0.44
N ARG A 56 -3.63 7.88 -0.13
CA ARG A 56 -4.63 7.15 -0.91
C ARG A 56 -4.74 7.67 -2.34
N ALA A 57 -4.65 8.99 -2.54
CA ALA A 57 -4.67 9.61 -3.88
C ALA A 57 -3.49 9.20 -4.77
N ARG A 58 -2.31 8.92 -4.20
CA ARG A 58 -1.14 8.47 -4.96
C ARG A 58 -1.29 7.03 -5.47
N ASP A 59 -2.05 6.21 -4.75
CA ASP A 59 -2.31 4.83 -5.11
C ASP A 59 -3.64 4.64 -5.87
N ASP A 60 -4.42 5.70 -6.10
CA ASP A 60 -5.69 5.59 -6.81
C ASP A 60 -5.52 5.79 -8.34
N PRO A 61 -5.78 4.76 -9.18
CA PRO A 61 -5.66 4.89 -10.63
C PRO A 61 -6.58 5.96 -11.25
N VAL A 62 -7.65 6.39 -10.55
CA VAL A 62 -8.56 7.45 -11.00
C VAL A 62 -7.94 8.84 -10.85
N VAL A 63 -7.07 9.02 -9.86
CA VAL A 63 -6.44 10.31 -9.53
C VAL A 63 -5.05 10.42 -10.17
N VAL A 64 -4.37 9.28 -10.40
CA VAL A 64 -3.02 9.27 -10.98
C VAL A 64 -3.02 9.73 -12.44
N LYS A 65 -2.18 10.71 -12.75
CA LYS A 65 -2.01 11.29 -14.09
C LYS A 65 -1.51 10.29 -15.14
N ASN A 66 -0.72 9.28 -14.75
CA ASN A 66 -0.12 8.29 -15.63
C ASN A 66 -0.50 6.85 -15.20
N VAL A 67 -1.57 6.33 -15.79
CA VAL A 67 -2.07 4.98 -15.51
C VAL A 67 -1.05 3.89 -15.89
N PRO A 68 -0.34 3.95 -17.04
CA PRO A 68 0.73 3.00 -17.36
C PRO A 68 1.85 2.95 -16.30
N TYR A 69 2.34 4.11 -15.83
CA TYR A 69 3.34 4.18 -14.77
C TYR A 69 2.84 3.50 -13.49
N TYR A 70 1.61 3.80 -13.08
CA TYR A 70 1.00 3.22 -11.88
C TYR A 70 0.90 1.69 -11.98
N LYS A 71 0.44 1.17 -13.13
CA LYS A 71 0.36 -0.28 -13.35
C LYS A 71 1.72 -0.96 -13.30
N ALA A 72 2.73 -0.35 -13.94
CA ALA A 72 4.09 -0.88 -13.93
C ALA A 72 4.67 -0.87 -12.51
N LYS A 73 4.50 0.23 -11.76
CA LYS A 73 4.90 0.32 -10.34
C LYS A 73 4.25 -0.78 -9.50
N LYS A 74 2.94 -0.98 -9.60
CA LYS A 74 2.22 -2.02 -8.85
C LYS A 74 2.63 -3.43 -9.25
N ALA A 75 2.94 -3.67 -10.53
CA ALA A 75 3.47 -4.95 -10.97
C ALA A 75 4.85 -5.23 -10.36
N LEU A 76 5.73 -4.22 -10.27
CA LEU A 76 7.03 -4.35 -9.62
C LEU A 76 6.91 -4.57 -8.11
N GLU A 77 6.00 -3.88 -7.42
CA GLU A 77 5.70 -4.13 -6.01
C GLU A 77 5.29 -5.60 -5.79
N ALA A 78 4.43 -6.15 -6.65
CA ALA A 78 4.03 -7.55 -6.58
C ALA A 78 5.19 -8.51 -6.89
N GLU A 79 6.03 -8.19 -7.88
CA GLU A 79 7.21 -8.98 -8.23
C GLU A 79 8.20 -9.07 -7.06
N VAL A 80 8.51 -7.93 -6.43
CA VAL A 80 9.41 -7.88 -5.26
C VAL A 80 8.86 -8.69 -4.09
N MET A 81 7.54 -8.69 -3.88
CA MET A 81 6.92 -9.49 -2.82
C MET A 81 7.00 -11.00 -3.10
N MET A 82 7.13 -11.42 -4.36
CA MET A 82 7.34 -12.82 -4.73
C MET A 82 8.81 -13.25 -4.65
N LEU A 83 9.75 -12.33 -4.47
CA LEU A 83 11.16 -12.67 -4.31
C LEU A 83 11.46 -13.11 -2.88
N ASP A 84 12.26 -14.18 -2.76
CA ASP A 84 12.80 -14.62 -1.49
C ASP A 84 13.90 -13.66 -1.02
N PRO A 85 13.76 -13.05 0.17
CA PRO A 85 14.77 -12.15 0.71
C PRO A 85 16.03 -12.93 1.10
N PRO A 86 17.23 -12.35 0.90
CA PRO A 86 18.47 -12.95 1.36
C PRO A 86 18.52 -12.98 2.89
N PRO A 87 19.31 -13.91 3.48
CA PRO A 87 19.50 -13.93 4.92
C PRO A 87 20.13 -12.62 5.41
N ARG A 88 19.76 -12.22 6.63
CA ARG A 88 20.27 -11.01 7.27
C ARG A 88 21.79 -11.07 7.47
N PRO A 89 22.53 -9.99 7.19
CA PRO A 89 23.95 -9.88 7.55
C PRO A 89 24.15 -9.93 9.07
N ARG A 90 25.25 -10.55 9.54
CA ARG A 90 25.50 -10.75 10.98
C ARG A 90 25.57 -9.45 11.78
N ASP A 91 26.13 -8.40 11.19
CA ASP A 91 26.35 -7.11 11.85
C ASP A 91 25.21 -6.11 11.58
N TRP A 92 24.04 -6.60 11.15
CA TRP A 92 22.89 -5.75 10.81
C TRP A 92 21.94 -5.59 11.99
N GLY A 93 21.69 -4.34 12.35
CA GLY A 93 20.72 -3.92 13.35
C GLY A 93 21.23 -4.14 14.77
N GLU A 94 21.34 -3.06 15.54
CA GLU A 94 21.64 -3.11 16.96
C GLU A 94 20.36 -2.70 17.72
N LEU A 95 19.88 -3.61 18.57
CA LEU A 95 18.71 -3.36 19.41
C LEU A 95 19.16 -3.23 20.86
N ASN A 96 18.72 -2.17 21.52
CA ASN A 96 18.93 -2.02 22.96
C ASN A 96 18.04 -3.01 23.71
N LEU A 97 18.68 -3.96 24.39
CA LEU A 97 17.99 -5.06 25.06
C LEU A 97 17.71 -4.74 26.53
N PRO A 98 16.54 -5.12 27.07
CA PRO A 98 16.18 -4.84 28.45
C PRO A 98 16.85 -5.79 29.47
N LEU A 99 17.16 -7.04 29.07
CA LEU A 99 17.88 -7.99 29.90
C LEU A 99 19.26 -8.25 29.33
N ASP A 100 20.24 -8.29 30.22
CA ASP A 100 21.61 -8.69 29.93
C ASP A 100 22.10 -9.63 31.05
N ALA A 101 23.14 -10.43 30.79
CA ALA A 101 23.71 -11.34 31.79
C ALA A 101 24.13 -10.61 33.09
N SER A 102 24.44 -9.32 32.99
CA SER A 102 24.73 -8.42 34.11
C SER A 102 23.52 -8.09 35.02
N SER A 103 22.29 -8.39 34.59
CA SER A 103 21.05 -8.13 35.34
C SER A 103 20.83 -9.08 36.52
N TRP A 104 21.60 -10.16 36.62
CA TRP A 104 21.52 -11.12 37.72
C TRP A 104 22.75 -11.02 38.63
N THR A 105 22.53 -11.15 39.94
CA THR A 105 23.65 -11.17 40.89
C THR A 105 24.29 -12.55 40.97
N GLN A 106 25.59 -12.61 41.27
CA GLN A 106 26.31 -13.88 41.43
C GLN A 106 25.75 -14.76 42.56
N GLU A 107 25.06 -14.15 43.54
CA GLU A 107 24.43 -14.87 44.64
C GLU A 107 23.14 -15.56 44.19
N GLU A 108 22.30 -14.89 43.40
CA GLU A 108 21.09 -15.49 42.82
C GLU A 108 21.41 -16.64 41.87
N LEU A 109 22.53 -16.57 41.15
CA LEU A 109 22.95 -17.62 40.22
C LEU A 109 23.45 -18.90 40.90
N LYS A 110 23.64 -18.89 42.22
CA LYS A 110 23.93 -20.12 42.99
C LYS A 110 22.71 -21.03 43.07
N ASP A 111 21.51 -20.47 42.95
CA ASP A 111 20.28 -21.25 42.93
C ASP A 111 20.02 -21.84 41.53
N PRO A 112 19.89 -23.17 41.39
CA PRO A 112 19.74 -23.81 40.08
C PRO A 112 18.45 -23.39 39.36
N LYS A 113 17.40 -23.05 40.12
CA LYS A 113 16.14 -22.54 39.58
C LYS A 113 16.33 -21.17 38.93
N LYS A 114 17.07 -20.27 39.58
CA LYS A 114 17.34 -18.92 39.09
C LYS A 114 18.25 -18.92 37.88
N LEU A 115 19.25 -19.79 37.85
CA LEU A 115 20.08 -20.02 36.66
C LEU A 115 19.21 -20.47 35.47
N HIS A 116 18.29 -21.41 35.69
CA HIS A 116 17.37 -21.85 34.64
C HIS A 116 16.44 -20.72 34.17
N GLU A 117 15.89 -19.93 35.08
CA GLU A 117 15.08 -18.73 34.74
C GLU A 117 15.88 -17.74 33.89
N MET A 118 17.11 -17.40 34.27
CA MET A 118 17.97 -16.50 33.49
C MET A 118 18.18 -17.03 32.07
N THR A 119 18.62 -18.27 31.94
CA THR A 119 18.92 -18.87 30.63
C THR A 119 17.70 -18.96 29.72
N THR A 120 16.54 -19.30 30.26
CA THR A 120 15.28 -19.34 29.50
C THR A 120 14.86 -17.95 29.03
N LEU A 121 14.93 -16.93 29.90
CA LEU A 121 14.59 -15.55 29.55
C LEU A 121 15.54 -14.95 28.51
N LEU A 122 16.85 -15.15 28.67
CA LEU A 122 17.84 -14.64 27.71
C LEU A 122 17.71 -15.32 26.34
N ASN A 123 17.47 -16.63 26.31
CA ASN A 123 17.21 -17.34 25.04
C ASN A 123 15.91 -16.88 24.39
N ALA A 124 14.84 -16.72 25.17
CA ALA A 124 13.56 -16.21 24.65
C ALA A 124 13.70 -14.79 24.10
N GLN A 125 14.42 -13.91 24.81
CA GLN A 125 14.71 -12.57 24.34
C GLN A 125 15.51 -12.61 23.03
N LYS A 126 16.56 -13.44 22.95
CA LYS A 126 17.34 -13.60 21.73
C LYS A 126 16.50 -14.05 20.54
N GLU A 127 15.63 -15.04 20.73
CA GLU A 127 14.73 -15.52 19.67
C GLU A 127 13.79 -14.42 19.17
N ILE A 128 13.24 -13.61 20.08
CA ILE A 128 12.39 -12.48 19.72
C ILE A 128 13.19 -11.42 18.94
N VAL A 129 14.40 -11.09 19.39
CA VAL A 129 15.27 -10.10 18.76
C VAL A 129 15.66 -10.55 17.36
N ASP A 130 16.07 -11.82 17.19
CA ASP A 130 16.42 -12.38 15.90
C ASP A 130 15.23 -12.30 14.93
N ARG A 131 14.02 -12.65 15.37
CA ARG A 131 12.80 -12.53 14.55
C ARG A 131 12.47 -11.08 14.16
N ILE A 132 12.61 -10.13 15.09
CA ILE A 132 12.37 -8.71 14.81
C ILE A 132 13.38 -8.24 13.77
N LEU A 133 14.67 -8.46 14.00
CA LEU A 133 15.73 -8.03 13.09
C LEU A 133 15.61 -8.66 11.71
N ASP A 134 15.25 -9.94 11.61
CA ASP A 134 15.03 -10.61 10.34
C ASP A 134 13.85 -9.99 9.58
N SER A 135 12.75 -9.67 10.26
CA SER A 135 11.58 -9.03 9.66
C SER A 135 11.85 -7.59 9.19
N GLU A 136 12.63 -6.83 9.97
CA GLU A 136 13.04 -5.48 9.60
C GLU A 136 14.02 -5.53 8.42
N TRP A 137 14.94 -6.49 8.40
CA TRP A 137 15.86 -6.71 7.28
C TRP A 137 15.10 -7.06 5.99
N GLU A 138 14.17 -8.01 6.04
CA GLU A 138 13.33 -8.38 4.90
C GLU A 138 12.56 -7.17 4.35
N THR A 139 11.97 -6.37 5.24
CA THR A 139 11.23 -5.16 4.86
C THR A 139 12.15 -4.15 4.18
N LYS A 140 13.32 -3.89 4.78
CA LYS A 140 14.31 -2.96 4.22
C LYS A 140 14.82 -3.46 2.86
N TRP A 141 15.18 -4.73 2.76
CA TRP A 141 15.67 -5.32 1.53
C TRP A 141 14.64 -5.22 0.39
N ARG A 142 13.36 -5.51 0.67
CA ARG A 142 12.29 -5.36 -0.33
C ARG A 142 12.11 -3.90 -0.75
N GLN A 143 12.17 -2.96 0.19
CA GLN A 143 12.09 -1.53 -0.13
C GLN A 143 13.26 -1.08 -1.01
N ASP A 144 14.49 -1.46 -0.65
CA ASP A 144 15.68 -1.13 -1.42
C ASP A 144 15.61 -1.76 -2.82
N LYS A 145 15.22 -3.04 -2.91
CA LYS A 145 15.06 -3.74 -4.19
C LYS A 145 13.99 -3.12 -5.08
N LEU A 146 12.86 -2.71 -4.48
CA LEU A 146 11.82 -1.98 -5.20
C LEU A 146 12.38 -0.66 -5.73
N ASN A 147 13.07 0.12 -4.91
CA ASN A 147 13.66 1.39 -5.33
C ASN A 147 14.64 1.22 -6.51
N ASP A 148 15.49 0.20 -6.48
CA ASP A 148 16.41 -0.13 -7.59
C ASP A 148 15.62 -0.43 -8.87
N LEU A 149 14.59 -1.29 -8.79
CA LEU A 149 13.77 -1.65 -9.95
C LEU A 149 12.95 -0.47 -10.47
N LEU A 150 12.47 0.42 -9.60
CA LEU A 150 11.80 1.65 -10.00
C LEU A 150 12.75 2.55 -10.81
N GLN A 151 14.00 2.69 -10.37
CA GLN A 151 15.01 3.46 -11.09
C GLN A 151 15.38 2.83 -12.43
N GLU A 152 15.39 1.50 -12.55
CA GLU A 152 15.75 0.83 -13.81
C GLU A 152 14.57 0.81 -14.80
N LYS A 153 13.37 0.43 -14.34
CA LYS A 153 12.23 0.11 -15.21
C LYS A 153 11.30 1.29 -15.46
N LEU A 154 11.24 2.29 -14.57
CA LEU A 154 10.26 3.38 -14.69
C LEU A 154 10.79 4.67 -15.33
N GLN A 155 12.09 4.78 -15.58
CA GLN A 155 12.68 5.89 -16.34
C GLN A 155 11.93 6.25 -17.65
N PRO A 156 11.55 5.28 -18.52
CA PRO A 156 10.82 5.63 -19.75
C PRO A 156 9.43 6.24 -19.50
N TYR A 157 8.77 5.87 -18.40
CA TYR A 157 7.46 6.41 -18.03
C TYR A 157 7.55 7.83 -17.45
N ILE A 158 8.71 8.20 -16.89
CA ILE A 158 8.99 9.56 -16.39
C ILE A 158 9.33 10.47 -17.56
N GLN A 159 10.19 10.03 -18.49
CA GLN A 159 10.55 10.83 -19.68
C GLN A 159 9.35 11.13 -20.58
N SER A 160 8.36 10.23 -20.64
CA SER A 160 7.10 10.47 -21.36
C SER A 160 6.18 11.50 -20.68
N MET A 161 6.36 11.78 -19.37
CA MET A 161 5.65 12.87 -18.68
C MET A 161 6.17 14.24 -19.11
N ASP A 162 7.49 14.42 -19.18
CA ASP A 162 8.12 15.71 -19.51
C ASP A 162 7.86 16.13 -20.96
N ASN A 163 7.64 15.16 -21.85
CA ASN A 163 7.34 15.40 -23.25
C ASN A 163 5.87 15.76 -23.53
N GLY A 164 5.01 15.87 -22.51
CA GLY A 164 3.62 16.30 -22.65
C GLY A 164 2.69 15.35 -23.40
N VAL A 165 3.16 14.13 -23.72
CA VAL A 165 2.35 13.11 -24.40
C VAL A 165 1.55 12.37 -23.32
N LEU A 166 0.32 12.83 -23.08
CA LEU A 166 -0.62 12.08 -22.24
C LEU A 166 -0.77 10.66 -22.81
N PRO A 167 -0.42 9.60 -22.05
CA PRO A 167 -0.67 8.25 -22.52
C PRO A 167 -2.18 8.11 -22.73
N GLN A 168 -2.57 7.66 -23.93
CA GLN A 168 -3.97 7.48 -24.30
C GLN A 168 -4.71 6.79 -23.15
N SER A 169 -5.68 7.49 -22.57
CA SER A 169 -6.54 6.91 -21.55
C SER A 169 -7.12 5.62 -22.11
N ILE A 170 -6.97 4.53 -21.38
CA ILE A 170 -7.51 3.22 -21.76
C ILE A 170 -9.02 3.39 -21.89
N PHE A 171 -9.49 3.62 -23.12
CA PHE A 171 -10.86 3.36 -23.47
C PHE A 171 -11.04 1.87 -23.27
N ILE A 172 -11.81 1.50 -22.24
CA ILE A 172 -12.55 0.25 -22.30
C ILE A 172 -13.46 0.43 -23.52
N GLN A 173 -13.05 -0.09 -24.68
CA GLN A 173 -13.99 -0.33 -25.75
C GLN A 173 -15.05 -1.23 -25.12
N SER A 174 -16.23 -0.68 -24.87
CA SER A 174 -17.41 -1.47 -24.58
C SER A 174 -17.63 -2.37 -25.79
N GLN A 175 -17.10 -3.60 -25.75
CA GLN A 175 -17.52 -4.66 -26.65
C GLN A 175 -18.97 -4.99 -26.28
N GLY A 176 -19.89 -4.21 -26.84
CA GLY A 176 -21.29 -4.20 -26.45
C GLY A 176 -22.11 -3.22 -27.27
N ALA A 177 -21.87 -3.14 -28.57
CA ALA A 177 -22.80 -2.55 -29.53
C ALA A 177 -22.69 -3.30 -30.87
N SER A 178 -23.43 -4.39 -30.94
CA SER A 178 -23.79 -5.10 -32.16
C SER A 178 -24.45 -4.13 -33.14
N ASN A 179 -23.70 -3.68 -34.15
CA ASN A 179 -24.26 -2.92 -35.27
C ASN A 179 -24.32 -3.80 -36.52
N ASN A 180 -25.23 -4.78 -36.51
CA ASN A 180 -25.70 -5.45 -37.73
C ASN A 180 -26.66 -4.50 -38.47
N GLN A 181 -26.12 -3.50 -39.15
CA GLN A 181 -26.87 -2.79 -40.19
C GLN A 181 -26.73 -3.51 -41.53
N THR A 182 -27.60 -4.50 -41.73
CA THR A 182 -27.91 -5.06 -43.04
C THR A 182 -28.42 -3.95 -43.97
N LYS A 183 -27.58 -3.51 -44.92
CA LYS A 183 -27.99 -2.65 -46.05
C LYS A 183 -28.91 -3.44 -46.98
N ARG A 184 -30.23 -3.33 -46.77
CA ARG A 184 -31.23 -3.70 -47.79
C ARG A 184 -31.32 -2.58 -48.83
N GLN A 185 -30.61 -2.75 -49.95
CA GLN A 185 -30.88 -1.98 -51.17
C GLN A 185 -32.29 -2.32 -51.68
N ARG A 186 -33.22 -1.39 -51.56
CA ARG A 186 -34.49 -1.43 -52.30
C ARG A 186 -34.34 -0.57 -53.55
N ARG A 187 -34.12 -1.24 -54.68
CA ARG A 187 -34.35 -0.72 -56.03
C ARG A 187 -35.85 -0.42 -56.16
N TRP A 188 -36.20 0.80 -56.53
CA TRP A 188 -37.49 1.11 -57.14
C TRP A 188 -37.26 1.47 -58.61
N LEU A 189 -37.90 0.69 -59.46
CA LEU A 189 -38.04 0.81 -60.90
C LEU A 189 -39.32 1.61 -61.18
N PHE A 190 -39.26 2.53 -62.16
CA PHE A 190 -40.33 3.14 -63.01
C PHE A 190 -41.65 3.58 -62.32
N PHE A 191 -42.13 4.81 -62.48
CA PHE A 191 -42.56 5.51 -63.69
C PHE A 191 -42.65 7.01 -63.42
#